data_AF-A0A2G9RBQ7-F1
#
_entry.id   AF-A0A2G9RBQ7-F1
#
_cell.length_a   1.000
_cell.length_b   1.000
_cell.length_c   1.000
_cell.angle_alpha   90.00
_cell.angle_beta   90.00
_cell.angle_gamma   90.00
#
_symmetry.space_group_name_H-M   'P 1'
#
loop_
_entity.id
_entity.type
_entity.pdbx_description
1 polymer ?
#
loop_
_entity_poly.entity_id
_entity_poly.type
_entity_poly.pdbx_seq_one_letter_code
_entity_poly.pdbx_strand_id
1 'polypeptide(L)'
;MSHLITWGVYCILSLSSCIVTLIPNSCCRYVGELISDAEADVREDDSYLFDLDNKDGEVYCIDARYYGNVSRFINHLCEPNLIPVRVFMSHQDLRFPRIAFFSGKDIKAGEELGFDYGDRFWDIKSKYFTCQCGSERCKHSAEAIALEQSRLARLEVPETVPVSVIPQTV
;
A
#
# COMPACT_ATOMS: atom_id res chain seq x y z
N MET A 1 -5.58 12.79 15.46
CA MET A 1 -6.29 13.26 14.25
C MET A 1 -5.55 12.69 13.06
N SER A 2 -6.16 11.78 12.30
CA SER A 2 -5.55 11.03 11.20
C SER A 2 -5.31 11.94 9.99
N HIS A 3 -4.06 12.37 9.79
CA HIS A 3 -3.68 13.33 8.74
C HIS A 3 -3.65 12.76 7.30
N LEU A 4 -3.97 11.49 7.11
CA LEU A 4 -3.70 10.76 5.85
C LEU A 4 -4.82 10.79 4.81
N ILE A 5 -5.98 11.37 5.10
CA ILE A 5 -7.06 11.56 4.11
C ILE A 5 -7.53 13.02 4.14
N THR A 6 -6.59 13.95 3.93
CA THR A 6 -6.94 15.38 3.81
C THR A 6 -6.91 15.85 2.35
N TRP A 7 -6.02 15.29 1.54
CA TRP A 7 -5.85 15.61 0.12
C TRP A 7 -5.87 14.32 -0.70
N GLY A 8 -6.30 14.41 -1.97
CA GLY A 8 -6.33 13.29 -2.90
C GLY A 8 -6.07 13.79 -4.33
N VAL A 9 -5.70 12.87 -5.22
CA VAL A 9 -5.43 13.17 -6.64
C VAL A 9 -6.53 12.56 -7.48
N TYR A 10 -7.12 13.34 -8.38
CA TYR A 10 -8.27 12.93 -9.19
C TYR A 10 -7.96 13.04 -10.68
N CYS A 11 -8.47 12.10 -11.46
CA CYS A 11 -8.32 12.13 -12.90
C CYS A 11 -9.26 13.17 -13.52
N ILE A 12 -8.74 14.08 -14.35
CA ILE A 12 -9.59 15.12 -14.99
C ILE A 12 -10.13 14.69 -16.35
N LEU A 13 -9.61 13.62 -16.93
CA LEU A 13 -10.01 13.08 -18.25
C LEU A 13 -10.13 11.56 -18.15
N SER A 14 -11.02 10.96 -18.95
CA SER A 14 -11.13 9.50 -18.98
C SER A 14 -9.86 8.88 -19.60
N LEU A 15 -9.29 7.88 -18.92
CA LEU A 15 -8.13 7.12 -19.37
C LEU A 15 -8.55 5.67 -19.63
N SER A 16 -8.23 5.12 -20.79
CA SER A 16 -8.32 3.68 -21.03
C SER A 16 -7.22 2.92 -20.28
N SER A 17 -7.50 1.66 -19.99
CA SER A 17 -6.59 0.68 -19.41
C SER A 17 -5.31 0.56 -20.25
N CYS A 18 -4.18 0.36 -19.56
CA CYS A 18 -2.85 0.28 -20.18
C CYS A 18 -2.40 1.53 -20.95
N ILE A 19 -3.12 2.66 -20.86
CA ILE A 19 -2.51 3.95 -21.14
C ILE A 19 -1.39 4.09 -20.11
N VAL A 20 -0.15 3.84 -20.59
CA VAL A 20 1.02 4.52 -20.03
C VAL A 20 0.55 5.94 -19.91
N THR A 21 0.51 6.49 -18.71
CA THR A 21 0.22 7.90 -18.54
C THR A 21 1.40 8.65 -19.18
N LEU A 22 1.39 8.72 -20.52
CA LEU A 22 2.28 9.45 -21.42
C LEU A 22 1.92 10.92 -21.29
N ILE A 23 1.77 11.37 -20.05
CA ILE A 23 1.93 12.77 -19.73
C ILE A 23 3.44 12.94 -19.71
N PRO A 24 4.00 13.82 -20.56
CA PRO A 24 5.44 14.00 -20.62
C PRO A 24 5.99 14.34 -19.22
N ASN A 25 6.84 13.44 -18.73
CA ASN A 25 7.98 13.65 -17.83
C ASN A 25 7.83 13.84 -16.31
N SER A 26 6.66 13.96 -15.66
CA SER A 26 6.70 14.15 -14.18
C SER A 26 5.49 13.76 -13.34
N CYS A 27 4.27 13.76 -13.87
CA CYS A 27 3.07 13.64 -13.03
C CYS A 27 2.91 12.25 -12.39
N CYS A 28 3.31 11.19 -13.08
CA CYS A 28 2.95 9.81 -12.70
C CYS A 28 4.12 8.99 -12.16
N ARG A 29 5.20 9.63 -11.72
CA ARG A 29 6.30 8.94 -11.02
C ARG A 29 6.20 9.17 -9.54
N TYR A 30 6.54 8.17 -8.72
CA TYR A 30 6.80 8.42 -7.32
C TYR A 30 8.17 9.09 -7.19
N VAL A 31 8.18 10.37 -6.79
CA VAL A 31 9.40 11.18 -6.70
C VAL A 31 9.54 11.69 -5.28
N GLY A 32 10.74 11.54 -4.75
CA GLY A 32 11.16 12.12 -3.48
C GLY A 32 12.65 11.99 -3.22
N GLU A 33 13.04 12.13 -1.97
CA GLU A 33 14.41 11.93 -1.48
C GLU A 33 14.74 10.43 -1.49
N LEU A 34 15.88 10.04 -2.06
CA LEU A 34 16.34 8.65 -2.01
C LEU A 34 17.16 8.44 -0.74
N ILE A 35 16.70 7.55 0.13
CA ILE A 35 17.33 7.23 1.42
C ILE A 35 17.56 5.73 1.55
N SER A 36 18.49 5.32 2.43
CA SER A 36 18.66 3.92 2.80
C SER A 36 17.61 3.48 3.82
N ASP A 37 17.38 2.18 3.94
CA ASP A 37 16.47 1.62 4.97
C ASP A 37 16.88 2.03 6.40
N ALA A 38 18.18 2.08 6.69
CA ALA A 38 18.69 2.54 8.00
C ALA A 38 18.39 4.01 8.31
N GLU A 39 18.37 4.88 7.28
CA GLU A 39 17.94 6.28 7.42
C GLU A 39 16.42 6.37 7.53
N ALA A 40 15.68 5.52 6.82
CA ALA A 40 14.22 5.45 6.91
C ALA A 40 13.74 5.07 8.32
N ASP A 41 14.43 4.13 8.97
CA ASP A 41 14.10 3.67 10.34
C ASP A 41 14.21 4.76 11.42
N VAL A 42 15.01 5.81 11.19
CA VAL A 42 15.19 6.92 12.14
C VAL A 42 14.29 8.12 11.81
N ARG A 43 13.51 8.08 10.73
CA ARG A 43 12.54 9.13 10.39
C ARG A 43 11.34 9.04 11.33
N GLU A 44 10.93 10.18 11.88
CA GLU A 44 9.75 10.25 12.75
C GLU A 44 8.42 10.04 12.00
N ASP A 45 8.37 10.40 10.72
CA ASP A 45 7.17 10.31 9.88
C ASP A 45 7.44 9.47 8.62
N ASP A 46 7.07 8.20 8.71
CA ASP A 46 7.17 7.15 7.69
C ASP A 46 5.97 7.13 6.73
N SER A 47 5.08 8.12 6.78
CA SER A 47 3.81 8.07 6.03
C SER A 47 3.94 8.28 4.52
N TYR A 48 5.12 8.72 4.04
CA TYR A 48 5.39 9.04 2.63
C TYR A 48 6.59 8.25 2.09
N LEU A 49 6.84 7.06 2.65
CA LEU A 49 7.88 6.15 2.19
C LEU A 49 7.34 5.24 1.09
N PHE A 50 8.18 5.01 0.08
CA PHE A 50 7.98 3.99 -0.94
C PHE A 50 9.21 3.09 -1.01
N ASP A 51 9.04 1.82 -0.64
CA ASP A 51 10.12 0.85 -0.61
C ASP A 51 10.56 0.44 -2.02
N LEU A 52 11.87 0.47 -2.28
CA LEU A 52 12.48 0.00 -3.51
C LEU A 52 13.06 -1.40 -3.28
N ASP A 53 12.19 -2.36 -3.03
CA ASP A 53 12.59 -3.76 -2.82
C ASP A 53 13.59 -4.20 -3.90
N ASN A 54 14.73 -4.69 -3.43
CA ASN A 54 15.78 -5.25 -4.27
C ASN A 54 16.14 -6.64 -3.74
N LYS A 55 16.23 -7.63 -4.64
CA LYS A 55 16.45 -9.04 -4.26
C LYS A 55 17.87 -9.32 -3.76
N ASP A 56 18.81 -8.44 -4.10
CA ASP A 56 20.24 -8.63 -3.85
C ASP A 56 20.82 -7.40 -3.13
N GLY A 57 20.92 -7.47 -1.80
CA GLY A 57 21.69 -6.53 -0.99
C GLY A 57 20.90 -5.40 -0.34
N GLU A 58 21.46 -4.18 -0.41
CA GLU A 58 20.95 -3.00 0.29
C GLU A 58 19.57 -2.55 -0.23
N VAL A 59 18.66 -2.31 0.71
CA VAL A 59 17.32 -1.80 0.45
C VAL A 59 17.33 -0.27 0.58
N TYR A 60 16.66 0.38 -0.36
CA TYR A 60 16.50 1.83 -0.41
C TYR A 60 15.01 2.18 -0.45
N CYS A 61 14.68 3.38 -0.01
CA CYS A 61 13.33 3.91 0.00
C CYS A 61 13.31 5.30 -0.65
N ILE A 62 12.19 5.65 -1.26
CA ILE A 62 11.91 7.02 -1.69
C ILE A 62 11.05 7.68 -0.61
N ASP A 63 11.57 8.71 0.05
CA ASP A 63 10.84 9.52 1.02
C ASP A 63 10.30 10.81 0.37
N ALA A 64 8.97 10.91 0.25
CA ALA A 64 8.29 12.08 -0.29
C ALA A 64 7.81 13.08 0.78
N ARG A 65 8.26 12.96 2.04
CA ARG A 65 7.81 13.78 3.17
C ARG A 65 8.18 15.26 3.02
N TYR A 66 9.44 15.54 2.71
CA TYR A 66 9.98 16.91 2.57
C TYR A 66 10.12 17.33 1.12
N TYR A 67 10.52 16.40 0.26
CA TYR A 67 10.72 16.62 -1.17
C TYR A 67 9.88 15.60 -1.92
N GLY A 68 8.92 16.03 -2.73
CA GLY A 68 8.14 15.12 -3.56
C GLY A 68 7.28 15.85 -4.59
N ASN A 69 6.79 15.13 -5.59
CA ASN A 69 5.85 15.66 -6.57
C ASN A 69 4.39 15.34 -6.16
N VAL A 70 3.44 15.50 -7.08
CA VAL A 70 2.01 15.22 -6.87
C VAL A 70 1.71 13.80 -6.38
N SER A 71 2.58 12.82 -6.67
CA SER A 71 2.32 11.43 -6.31
C SER A 71 2.22 11.20 -4.81
N ARG A 72 2.84 12.06 -3.99
CA ARG A 72 2.80 11.98 -2.53
C ARG A 72 1.39 12.13 -1.95
N PHE A 73 0.44 12.63 -2.75
CA PHE A 73 -0.96 12.84 -2.36
C PHE A 73 -1.90 11.77 -2.94
N ILE A 74 -1.38 10.79 -3.68
CA ILE A 74 -2.19 9.68 -4.20
C ILE A 74 -2.49 8.75 -3.03
N ASN A 75 -3.77 8.53 -2.73
CA ASN A 75 -4.21 7.75 -1.58
C ASN A 75 -4.14 6.24 -1.83
N HIS A 76 -4.27 5.48 -0.75
CA HIS A 76 -4.46 4.05 -0.81
C HIS A 76 -5.87 3.68 -1.30
N LEU A 77 -5.93 2.70 -2.22
CA LEU A 77 -7.17 2.00 -2.55
C LEU A 77 -6.93 0.49 -2.47
N CYS A 78 -7.78 -0.24 -1.74
CA CYS A 78 -7.74 -1.72 -1.73
C CYS A 78 -8.11 -2.33 -3.10
N GLU A 79 -8.82 -1.58 -3.94
CA GLU A 79 -9.10 -1.91 -5.34
C GLU A 79 -8.50 -0.84 -6.27
N PRO A 80 -7.17 -0.82 -6.37
CA PRO A 80 -6.46 0.29 -6.99
C PRO A 80 -6.77 0.42 -8.49
N ASN A 81 -6.69 1.65 -8.99
CA ASN A 81 -6.68 1.95 -10.42
C ASN A 81 -5.27 2.25 -10.94
N LEU A 82 -4.30 2.49 -10.06
CA LEU A 82 -2.90 2.66 -10.39
C LEU A 82 -2.05 1.46 -9.93
N ILE A 83 -1.11 1.07 -10.79
CA ILE A 83 -0.12 0.03 -10.53
C ILE A 83 1.27 0.66 -10.57
N PRO A 84 2.06 0.60 -9.48
CA PRO A 84 3.46 1.03 -9.50
C PRO A 84 4.32 0.01 -10.26
N VAL A 85 5.18 0.50 -11.14
CA VAL A 85 6.09 -0.30 -11.97
C VAL A 85 7.50 0.28 -11.86
N ARG A 86 8.47 -0.61 -11.65
CA ARG A 86 9.90 -0.28 -11.66
C ARG A 86 10.34 -0.02 -13.10
N VAL A 87 10.86 1.17 -13.38
CA VAL A 87 11.38 1.56 -14.69
C VAL A 87 12.83 2.05 -14.59
N PHE A 88 13.64 1.64 -15.56
CA PHE A 88 15.02 2.08 -15.73
C PHE A 88 15.07 2.97 -16.98
N MET A 89 15.61 4.18 -16.84
CA MET A 89 15.69 5.14 -17.94
C MET A 89 17.14 5.53 -18.18
N SER A 90 17.62 6.59 -17.52
CA SER A 90 18.96 7.14 -17.73
C SER A 90 20.09 6.29 -17.17
N HIS A 91 19.79 5.40 -16.22
CA HIS A 91 20.72 4.43 -15.65
C HIS A 91 20.03 3.08 -15.45
N GLN A 92 20.84 2.03 -15.33
CA GLN A 92 20.39 0.64 -15.16
C GLN A 92 20.85 0.05 -13.81
N ASP A 93 21.22 0.91 -12.84
CA ASP A 93 21.50 0.46 -11.48
C ASP A 93 20.23 -0.10 -10.84
N LEU A 94 20.20 -1.42 -10.63
CA LEU A 94 19.05 -2.17 -10.14
C LEU A 94 18.61 -1.78 -8.72
N ARG A 95 19.49 -1.13 -7.95
CA ARG A 95 19.21 -0.61 -6.60
C ARG A 95 18.31 0.62 -6.64
N PHE A 96 18.30 1.34 -7.76
CA PHE A 96 17.64 2.65 -7.87
C PHE A 96 16.61 2.68 -9.01
N PRO A 97 15.63 1.77 -9.04
CA PRO A 97 14.55 1.87 -10.02
C PRO A 97 13.81 3.20 -9.83
N ARG A 98 13.29 3.76 -10.92
CA ARG A 98 12.26 4.79 -10.79
C ARG A 98 10.90 4.11 -10.69
N ILE A 99 10.02 4.65 -9.86
CA ILE A 99 8.65 4.13 -9.74
C ILE A 99 7.75 4.96 -10.64
N ALA A 100 7.08 4.30 -11.58
CA ALA A 100 6.09 4.90 -12.48
C ALA A 100 4.73 4.23 -12.28
N PHE A 101 3.66 5.02 -12.25
CA PHE A 101 2.29 4.55 -12.12
C PHE A 101 1.63 4.37 -13.48
N PHE A 102 0.98 3.22 -13.66
CA PHE A 102 0.23 2.87 -14.86
C PHE A 102 -1.23 2.58 -14.49
N SER A 103 -2.17 2.88 -15.39
CA SER A 103 -3.57 2.51 -15.16
C SER A 103 -3.76 1.00 -15.30
N GLY A 104 -4.22 0.37 -14.22
CA GLY A 104 -4.55 -1.07 -14.20
C GLY A 104 -5.94 -1.38 -14.76
N LYS A 105 -6.79 -0.35 -14.84
CA LYS A 105 -8.16 -0.40 -15.37
C LYS A 105 -8.51 0.95 -16.01
N ASP A 106 -9.62 1.01 -16.74
CA ASP A 106 -10.15 2.27 -17.24
C ASP A 106 -10.49 3.21 -16.06
N ILE A 107 -10.08 4.47 -16.14
CA ILE A 107 -10.29 5.50 -15.11
C ILE A 107 -11.20 6.57 -15.69
N LYS A 108 -12.29 6.89 -15.00
CA LYS A 108 -13.22 7.94 -15.46
C LYS A 108 -12.74 9.32 -15.03
N ALA A 109 -13.12 10.35 -15.78
CA ALA A 109 -12.99 11.72 -15.30
C ALA A 109 -13.75 11.90 -13.97
N GLY A 110 -13.10 12.52 -12.99
CA GLY A 110 -13.58 12.69 -11.62
C GLY A 110 -13.24 11.54 -10.67
N GLU A 111 -12.68 10.42 -11.15
CA GLU A 111 -12.32 9.29 -10.30
C GLU A 111 -11.02 9.58 -9.52
N GLU A 112 -11.00 9.23 -8.23
CA GLU A 112 -9.80 9.33 -7.40
C GLU A 112 -8.75 8.32 -7.86
N LEU A 113 -7.51 8.77 -7.96
CA LEU A 113 -6.37 7.91 -8.24
C LEU A 113 -5.87 7.28 -6.95
N GLY A 114 -5.60 5.98 -6.99
CA GLY A 114 -5.02 5.28 -5.87
C GLY A 114 -4.34 3.97 -6.23
N PHE A 115 -3.34 3.63 -5.43
CA PHE A 115 -2.57 2.40 -5.54
C PHE A 115 -2.59 1.62 -4.22
N ASP A 116 -2.18 0.37 -4.25
CA ASP A 116 -2.03 -0.42 -3.03
C ASP A 116 -0.73 -0.01 -2.32
N TYR A 117 -0.83 0.34 -1.03
CA TYR A 117 0.32 0.77 -0.23
C TYR A 117 1.12 -0.44 0.29
N GLY A 118 0.55 -1.64 0.19
CA GLY A 118 1.16 -2.87 0.66
C GLY A 118 0.98 -3.12 2.16
N ASP A 119 1.20 -4.37 2.55
CA ASP A 119 0.95 -4.84 3.91
C ASP A 119 1.89 -4.18 4.92
N ARG A 120 3.16 -3.91 4.59
CA ARG A 120 4.13 -3.24 5.49
C ARG A 120 3.60 -1.91 6.02
N PHE A 121 2.97 -1.11 5.14
CA PHE A 121 2.34 0.14 5.55
C PHE A 121 1.20 -0.12 6.54
N TRP A 122 0.29 -1.05 6.20
CA TRP A 122 -0.88 -1.32 7.01
C TRP A 122 -0.57 -2.02 8.33
N ASP A 123 0.46 -2.86 8.42
CA ASP A 123 0.91 -3.51 9.66
C ASP A 123 1.32 -2.49 10.73
N ILE A 124 1.90 -1.36 10.29
CA ILE A 124 2.29 -0.25 11.15
C ILE A 124 1.08 0.67 11.40
N LYS A 125 0.41 1.09 10.32
CA LYS A 125 -0.54 2.21 10.35
C LYS A 125 -1.93 1.82 10.85
N SER A 126 -2.33 0.55 10.73
CA SER A 126 -3.64 0.06 11.20
C SER A 126 -3.88 0.25 12.69
N LYS A 127 -2.81 0.43 13.48
CA LYS A 127 -2.89 0.73 14.92
C LYS A 127 -3.34 2.17 15.22
N TYR A 128 -3.19 3.06 14.24
CA TYR A 128 -3.45 4.50 14.40
C TYR A 128 -4.71 4.95 13.67
N PHE A 129 -5.00 4.35 12.52
CA PHE A 129 -6.21 4.61 11.73
C PHE A 129 -6.50 3.41 10.80
N THR A 130 -7.71 3.35 10.27
CA THR A 130 -8.15 2.29 9.35
C THR A 130 -8.40 2.85 7.96
N CYS A 131 -8.39 1.97 6.95
CA CYS A 131 -8.65 2.35 5.57
C CYS A 131 -10.09 2.85 5.37
N GLN A 132 -10.23 3.93 4.61
CA GLN A 132 -11.51 4.55 4.26
C GLN A 132 -11.75 4.57 2.74
N CYS A 133 -11.17 3.64 1.98
CA CYS A 133 -11.30 3.60 0.52
C CYS A 133 -12.74 3.31 0.02
N GLY A 134 -13.65 2.92 0.90
CA GLY A 134 -15.06 2.67 0.58
C GLY A 134 -15.33 1.41 -0.26
N SER A 135 -14.31 0.63 -0.60
CA SER A 135 -14.44 -0.64 -1.33
C SER A 135 -15.13 -1.72 -0.50
N GLU A 136 -16.03 -2.48 -1.12
CA GLU A 136 -16.62 -3.71 -0.53
C GLU A 136 -15.58 -4.80 -0.28
N ARG A 137 -14.45 -4.75 -1.00
CA ARG A 137 -13.31 -5.67 -0.88
C ARG A 137 -12.16 -5.05 -0.07
N CYS A 138 -12.46 -4.07 0.79
CA CYS A 138 -11.47 -3.45 1.65
C CYS A 138 -10.87 -4.48 2.63
N LYS A 139 -9.54 -4.51 2.73
CA LYS A 139 -8.80 -5.43 3.61
C LYS A 139 -8.37 -4.79 4.94
N HIS A 140 -8.39 -3.46 5.00
CA HIS A 140 -7.79 -2.69 6.09
C HIS A 140 -8.80 -1.75 6.77
N SER A 141 -10.10 -1.94 6.53
CA SER A 141 -11.16 -1.24 7.28
C SER A 141 -11.23 -1.78 8.71
N ALA A 142 -11.89 -1.04 9.61
CA ALA A 142 -12.09 -1.50 10.98
C ALA A 142 -12.83 -2.85 11.04
N GLU A 143 -13.81 -3.03 10.16
CA GLU A 143 -14.60 -4.25 10.04
C GLU A 143 -13.75 -5.42 9.51
N ALA A 144 -12.95 -5.18 8.48
CA ALA A 144 -12.08 -6.20 7.88
C ALA A 144 -11.04 -6.70 8.88
N ILE A 145 -10.40 -5.78 9.61
CA ILE A 145 -9.41 -6.11 10.65
C ILE A 145 -10.06 -6.91 11.79
N ALA A 146 -11.22 -6.47 12.28
CA ALA A 146 -11.93 -7.15 13.37
C ALA A 146 -12.38 -8.57 12.98
N LEU A 147 -12.82 -8.75 11.72
CA LEU A 147 -13.21 -10.06 11.19
C LEU A 147 -12.02 -11.01 11.13
N GLU A 148 -10.87 -10.54 10.66
CA GLU A 148 -9.65 -11.35 10.57
C GLU A 148 -9.11 -11.73 11.94
N GLN A 149 -9.09 -10.80 12.90
CA GLN A 149 -8.72 -11.10 14.29
C GLN A 149 -9.65 -12.16 14.90
N SER A 150 -10.96 -12.07 14.66
CA SER A 150 -11.93 -13.07 15.11
C SER A 150 -11.71 -14.44 14.43
N ARG A 151 -11.27 -14.46 13.17
CA ARG A 151 -10.92 -15.69 12.44
C ARG A 151 -9.67 -16.34 13.05
N LEU A 152 -8.61 -15.57 13.27
CA LEU A 152 -7.36 -16.04 13.86
C LEU A 152 -7.56 -16.56 15.29
N ALA A 153 -8.29 -15.82 16.13
CA ALA A 153 -8.59 -16.24 17.50
C ALA A 153 -9.36 -17.58 17.58
N ARG A 154 -10.21 -17.90 16.58
CA ARG A 154 -10.90 -19.19 16.49
C ARG A 154 -9.99 -20.35 16.11
N LEU A 155 -8.91 -20.07 15.37
CA LEU A 155 -7.94 -21.08 14.97
C LEU A 155 -6.95 -21.42 16.10
N GLU A 156 -6.76 -20.51 17.05
CA GLU A 156 -5.88 -20.69 18.21
C GLU A 156 -6.52 -21.48 19.35
N VAL A 157 -7.83 -21.78 19.30
CA VAL A 157 -8.49 -22.65 20.28
C VAL A 157 -8.15 -24.10 19.96
N PRO A 158 -7.41 -24.84 20.82
CA PRO A 158 -7.25 -26.27 20.62
C PRO A 158 -8.61 -26.94 20.74
N GLU A 159 -8.96 -27.85 19.83
CA GLU A 159 -10.07 -28.78 20.03
C GLU A 159 -9.82 -29.57 21.33
N THR A 160 -10.36 -29.10 22.45
CA THR A 160 -10.55 -29.96 23.62
C THR A 160 -11.71 -30.88 23.29
N VAL A 161 -11.41 -31.95 22.56
CA VAL A 161 -12.35 -33.06 22.39
C VAL A 161 -12.69 -33.56 23.79
N PRO A 162 -13.94 -33.49 24.25
CA PRO A 162 -14.30 -34.06 25.54
C PRO A 162 -14.09 -35.57 25.42
N VAL A 163 -13.12 -36.11 26.16
CA VAL A 163 -12.96 -37.56 26.30
C VAL A 163 -14.24 -38.05 26.97
N SER A 164 -15.13 -38.63 26.17
CA SER A 164 -16.33 -39.30 26.68
C SER A 164 -15.87 -40.39 27.64
N VAL A 165 -16.19 -40.21 28.92
CA VAL A 165 -15.99 -41.23 29.95
C VAL A 165 -16.87 -42.42 29.57
N ILE A 166 -16.26 -43.48 29.05
CA ILE A 166 -16.93 -44.76 28.86
C ILE A 166 -17.22 -45.30 30.28
N PRO A 167 -18.48 -45.54 30.66
CA PRO A 167 -18.76 -46.18 31.93
C PRO A 167 -18.24 -47.61 31.84
N GLN A 168 -17.27 -47.97 32.68
CA GLN A 168 -16.89 -49.36 32.86
C GLN A 168 -18.06 -50.08 33.53
N THR A 169 -18.80 -50.88 32.77
CA THR A 169 -19.69 -51.90 33.33
C THR A 169 -18.92 -53.19 33.59
N VAL A 170 -19.08 -53.63 34.85
CA VAL A 170 -18.80 -54.93 35.50
C VAL A 170 -17.36 -55.16 35.95
#